data_AF-A0AAV1J8Q5-F1
#
_entry.id   AF-A0AAV1J8Q5-F1
#
_cell.length_a   1.000
_cell.length_b   1.000
_cell.length_c   1.000
_cell.angle_alpha   90.00
_cell.angle_beta   90.00
_cell.angle_gamma   90.00
#
_symmetry.space_group_name_H-M   'P 1'
#
loop_
_entity.id
_entity.type
_entity.pdbx_description
1 polymer ?
#
loop_
_entity_poly.entity_id
_entity_poly.type
_entity_poly.pdbx_seq_one_letter_code
_entity_poly.pdbx_strand_id
1 'polypeptide(L)'
;MRSRFLVRAGLHYPSRKSNVRRQRAIPATTPFPCEESLSSGRSKQIPTSVHKLRPGDIEVVAAIGDSLVAGSGALEEFALGAVVEYRGVSWCAGGDNTWREFLTLPNILKEYNPNLRGYSTGTGEWLAKNSRLNVAFPVASDQDAYKQAKILVARIRSSPDIDVSRDWKMITVFIGANDLCSASCLSPVSWSPTAHARKLARALDYFHEHLPRTIVNLIPVLGKLKKHT
;
A
#
# COMPACT_ATOMS: atom_id res chain seq x y z
N MET A 1 23.99 -7.11 32.48
CA MET A 1 23.13 -8.25 32.08
C MET A 1 22.31 -7.85 30.86
N ARG A 2 22.61 -8.39 29.68
CA ARG A 2 21.84 -8.15 28.45
C ARG A 2 20.84 -9.30 28.27
N SER A 3 19.54 -8.99 28.35
CA SER A 3 18.47 -9.93 28.04
C SER A 3 18.45 -10.19 26.54
N ARG A 4 18.68 -11.46 26.15
CA ARG A 4 18.53 -11.97 24.79
C ARG A 4 17.13 -12.55 24.65
N PHE A 5 16.23 -11.81 24.00
CA PHE A 5 15.06 -12.40 23.35
C PHE A 5 15.10 -11.98 21.88
N LEU A 6 15.84 -12.74 21.08
CA LEU A 6 15.74 -12.73 19.62
C LEU A 6 15.22 -14.11 19.23
N VAL A 7 13.91 -14.20 19.03
CA VAL A 7 13.30 -15.36 18.39
C VAL A 7 13.75 -15.35 16.93
N ARG A 8 14.76 -16.18 16.61
CA ARG A 8 15.13 -16.56 15.24
C ARG A 8 14.04 -17.51 14.69
N ALA A 9 12.85 -16.98 14.40
CA ALA A 9 11.91 -17.69 13.54
C ALA A 9 12.17 -17.25 12.10
N GLY A 10 12.83 -18.09 11.32
CA GLY A 10 12.85 -17.90 9.86
C GLY A 10 11.42 -17.89 9.34
N LEU A 11 11.12 -17.03 8.36
CA LEU A 11 9.83 -17.02 7.67
C LEU A 11 9.58 -18.41 7.05
N HIS A 12 8.70 -19.19 7.69
CA HIS A 12 8.25 -20.48 7.17
C HIS A 12 6.90 -20.25 6.48
N TYR A 13 6.92 -20.24 5.14
CA TYR A 13 5.69 -20.20 4.37
C TYR A 13 5.02 -21.58 4.44
N PRO A 14 3.73 -21.69 4.80
CA PRO A 14 3.03 -22.97 4.82
C PRO A 14 3.07 -23.63 3.44
N SER A 15 3.13 -24.96 3.39
CA SER A 15 3.14 -25.69 2.12
C SER A 15 1.86 -25.38 1.33
N ARG A 16 2.04 -24.96 0.08
CA ARG A 16 0.90 -24.67 -0.80
C ARG A 16 0.19 -25.98 -1.14
N LYS A 17 -1.04 -26.12 -0.69
CA LYS A 17 -1.92 -27.26 -1.02
C LYS A 17 -2.61 -27.13 -2.39
N SER A 18 -2.43 -26.00 -3.08
CA SER A 18 -3.03 -25.70 -4.39
C SER A 18 -2.16 -24.71 -5.17
N ASN A 19 -2.19 -24.81 -6.50
CA ASN A 19 -1.55 -23.87 -7.43
C ASN A 19 -2.37 -22.59 -7.65
N VAL A 20 -3.63 -22.57 -7.19
CA VAL A 20 -4.50 -21.40 -7.26
C VAL A 20 -3.91 -20.28 -6.41
N ARG A 21 -3.61 -19.14 -7.03
CA ARG A 21 -3.02 -17.95 -6.37
C ARG A 21 -4.06 -17.05 -5.72
N ARG A 22 -5.16 -17.63 -5.24
CA ARG A 22 -6.24 -16.93 -4.54
C ARG A 22 -6.24 -17.33 -3.08
N GLN A 23 -6.46 -16.35 -2.20
CA GLN A 23 -6.74 -16.61 -0.80
C GLN A 23 -7.97 -17.53 -0.67
N ARG A 24 -7.89 -18.50 0.24
CA ARG A 24 -9.07 -19.30 0.59
C ARG A 24 -10.01 -18.43 1.42
N ALA A 25 -11.29 -18.43 1.05
CA ALA A 25 -12.31 -17.69 1.80
C ALA A 25 -12.32 -18.17 3.26
N ILE A 26 -12.25 -17.21 4.17
CA ILE A 26 -12.31 -17.45 5.62
C ILE A 26 -13.78 -17.40 6.05
N PRO A 27 -14.30 -18.41 6.77
CA PRO A 27 -15.70 -18.42 7.20
C PRO A 27 -16.08 -17.18 8.00
N ALA A 28 -17.32 -16.69 7.83
CA ALA A 28 -17.83 -15.54 8.57
C ALA A 28 -17.81 -15.74 10.11
N THR A 29 -17.89 -17.00 10.57
CA THR A 29 -17.76 -17.39 11.98
C THR A 29 -16.34 -17.25 12.54
N THR A 30 -15.33 -17.06 11.68
CA THR A 30 -13.96 -16.84 12.13
C THR A 30 -13.82 -15.39 12.60
N PRO A 31 -13.47 -15.16 13.87
CA PRO A 31 -13.25 -13.81 14.38
C PRO A 31 -12.06 -13.15 13.69
N PHE A 32 -12.06 -11.81 13.65
CA PHE A 32 -10.91 -11.06 13.19
C PHE A 32 -9.71 -11.35 14.10
N PRO A 33 -8.50 -11.66 13.59
CA PRO A 33 -7.37 -12.07 14.43
C PRO A 33 -6.96 -11.08 15.53
N CYS A 34 -7.32 -9.80 15.36
CA CYS A 34 -7.04 -8.74 16.33
C CYS A 34 -8.32 -8.20 16.99
N GLU A 35 -9.37 -9.02 17.13
CA GLU A 35 -10.69 -8.63 17.67
C GLU A 35 -10.58 -7.87 19.02
N GLU A 36 -9.73 -8.33 19.93
CA GLU A 36 -9.53 -7.70 21.25
C GLU A 36 -9.11 -6.22 21.14
N SER A 37 -8.37 -5.88 20.09
CA SER A 37 -7.88 -4.52 19.85
C SER A 37 -8.92 -3.59 19.23
N LEU A 38 -10.03 -4.10 18.70
CA LEU A 38 -11.04 -3.29 18.02
C LEU A 38 -11.67 -2.25 18.97
N SER A 39 -11.93 -2.64 20.21
CA SER A 39 -12.50 -1.78 21.26
C SER A 39 -11.65 -0.53 21.57
N SER A 40 -10.34 -0.60 21.34
CA SER A 40 -9.39 0.47 21.61
C SER A 40 -8.68 1.00 20.35
N GLY A 41 -9.04 0.49 19.18
CA GLY A 41 -8.34 0.73 17.92
C GLY A 41 -8.61 2.09 17.28
N ARG A 42 -9.61 2.85 17.77
CA ARG A 42 -9.86 4.25 17.40
C ARG A 42 -9.67 5.17 18.60
N SER A 43 -9.10 6.34 18.38
CA SER A 43 -8.91 7.33 19.45
C SER A 43 -10.22 8.05 19.78
N LYS A 44 -10.39 8.43 21.05
CA LYS A 44 -11.56 9.23 21.49
C LYS A 44 -11.60 10.63 20.86
N GLN A 45 -10.44 11.16 20.51
CA GLN A 45 -10.27 12.45 19.82
C GLN A 45 -9.31 12.24 18.64
N ILE A 46 -9.52 12.99 17.57
CA ILE A 46 -8.67 12.91 16.38
C ILE A 46 -7.24 13.31 16.78
N PRO A 47 -6.24 12.42 16.61
CA PRO A 47 -4.89 12.70 17.04
C PRO A 47 -4.26 13.83 16.22
N THR A 48 -3.38 14.61 16.84
CA THR A 48 -2.63 15.68 16.18
C THR A 48 -1.21 15.27 15.80
N SER A 49 -0.77 14.09 16.24
CA SER A 49 0.57 13.55 15.99
C SER A 49 0.50 12.07 15.65
N VAL A 50 1.39 11.63 14.75
CA VAL A 50 1.51 10.23 14.32
C VAL A 50 1.83 9.29 15.49
N HIS A 51 2.48 9.77 16.55
CA HIS A 51 2.80 8.97 17.74
C HIS A 51 1.57 8.56 18.57
N LYS A 52 0.41 9.20 18.33
CA LYS A 52 -0.87 8.89 18.98
C LYS A 52 -1.85 8.22 18.01
N LEU A 53 -1.46 8.05 16.74
CA LEU A 53 -2.32 7.54 15.69
C LEU A 53 -2.61 6.05 15.92
N ARG A 54 -3.89 5.68 15.81
CA ARG A 54 -4.35 4.29 15.88
C ARG A 54 -4.95 3.86 14.54
N PRO A 55 -5.11 2.54 14.28
CA PRO A 55 -5.64 2.06 13.00
C PRO A 55 -7.01 2.66 12.63
N GLY A 56 -7.91 2.82 13.61
CA GLY A 56 -9.25 3.38 13.40
C GLY A 56 -9.28 4.90 13.21
N ASP A 57 -8.17 5.60 13.43
CA ASP A 57 -8.05 7.04 13.16
C ASP A 57 -7.71 7.34 11.69
N ILE A 58 -7.31 6.31 10.92
CA ILE A 58 -7.02 6.45 9.49
C ILE A 58 -8.34 6.55 8.74
N GLU A 59 -8.56 7.68 8.08
CA GLU A 59 -9.80 7.96 7.34
C GLU A 59 -9.65 7.67 5.84
N VAL A 60 -8.43 7.76 5.33
CA VAL A 60 -8.12 7.68 3.90
C VAL A 60 -6.88 6.83 3.68
N VAL A 61 -6.99 5.84 2.81
CA VAL A 61 -5.84 5.14 2.23
C VAL A 61 -5.58 5.63 0.82
N ALA A 62 -4.30 5.69 0.45
CA ALA A 62 -3.85 6.05 -0.88
C ALA A 62 -2.57 5.30 -1.21
N ALA A 63 -2.24 5.22 -2.50
CA ALA A 63 -1.00 4.59 -2.92
C ALA A 63 -0.43 5.19 -4.22
N ILE A 64 0.90 5.27 -4.26
CA ILE A 64 1.69 5.50 -5.47
C ILE A 64 2.61 4.30 -5.68
N GLY A 65 2.93 4.00 -6.94
CA GLY A 65 3.77 2.85 -7.26
C GLY A 65 3.76 2.44 -8.72
N ASP A 66 4.20 1.20 -8.92
CA ASP A 66 4.24 0.52 -10.22
C ASP A 66 3.17 -0.58 -10.31
N SER A 67 3.38 -1.58 -11.17
CA SER A 67 2.44 -2.68 -11.43
C SER A 67 2.08 -3.47 -10.18
N LEU A 68 2.97 -3.55 -9.19
CA LEU A 68 2.75 -4.25 -7.94
C LEU A 68 1.67 -3.57 -7.08
N VAL A 69 1.63 -2.23 -7.10
CA VAL A 69 0.61 -1.44 -6.39
C VAL A 69 -0.69 -1.35 -7.21
N ALA A 70 -0.59 -1.36 -8.54
CA ALA A 70 -1.76 -1.42 -9.42
C ALA A 70 -2.52 -2.77 -9.32
N GLY A 71 -1.89 -3.82 -8.78
CA GLY A 71 -2.49 -5.16 -8.71
C GLY A 71 -2.50 -5.85 -10.07
N SER A 72 -1.52 -5.56 -10.93
CA SER A 72 -1.38 -6.18 -12.25
C SER A 72 -1.30 -7.71 -12.14
N GLY A 73 -2.26 -8.41 -12.76
CA GLY A 73 -2.36 -9.87 -12.74
C GLY A 73 -2.67 -10.48 -11.36
N ALA A 74 -3.16 -9.72 -10.37
CA ALA A 74 -3.29 -10.22 -8.99
C ALA A 74 -4.25 -11.42 -8.84
N LEU A 75 -5.28 -11.52 -9.70
CA LEU A 75 -6.24 -12.64 -9.70
C LEU A 75 -6.05 -13.60 -10.88
N GLU A 76 -4.98 -13.43 -11.66
CA GLU A 76 -4.74 -14.19 -12.87
C GLU A 76 -3.91 -15.43 -12.59
N GLU A 77 -4.31 -16.54 -13.20
CA GLU A 77 -3.62 -17.82 -13.09
C GLU A 77 -2.58 -18.00 -14.20
N PHE A 78 -2.74 -17.26 -15.30
CA PHE A 78 -1.89 -17.35 -16.49
C PHE A 78 -1.21 -16.01 -16.81
N ALA A 79 -0.01 -16.10 -17.42
CA ALA A 79 0.82 -14.92 -17.73
C ALA A 79 0.15 -13.91 -18.69
N LEU A 80 -0.80 -14.36 -19.52
CA LEU A 80 -1.51 -13.50 -20.48
C LEU A 80 -2.34 -12.41 -19.78
N GLY A 81 -2.80 -12.65 -18.55
CA GLY A 81 -3.59 -11.70 -17.76
C GLY A 81 -2.75 -10.71 -16.95
N ALA A 82 -1.42 -10.74 -17.05
CA ALA A 82 -0.54 -9.85 -16.28
C ALA A 82 -0.75 -8.35 -16.57
N VAL A 83 -1.36 -8.02 -17.72
CA VAL A 83 -1.70 -6.64 -18.09
C VAL A 83 -2.96 -6.11 -17.40
N VAL A 84 -3.79 -7.00 -16.84
CA VAL A 84 -5.05 -6.61 -16.20
C VAL A 84 -4.79 -6.05 -14.81
N GLU A 85 -5.25 -4.82 -14.56
CA GLU A 85 -5.04 -4.12 -13.29
C GLU A 85 -6.18 -4.40 -12.28
N TYR A 86 -5.98 -5.38 -11.40
CA TYR A 86 -6.94 -5.74 -10.35
C TYR A 86 -6.79 -4.85 -9.11
N ARG A 87 -7.01 -3.54 -9.29
CA ARG A 87 -6.83 -2.55 -8.24
C ARG A 87 -7.67 -2.83 -6.98
N GLY A 88 -8.85 -3.40 -7.15
CA GLY A 88 -9.75 -3.78 -6.07
C GLY A 88 -9.19 -4.81 -5.08
N VAL A 89 -8.20 -5.61 -5.50
CA VAL A 89 -7.50 -6.57 -4.63
C VAL A 89 -6.01 -6.24 -4.45
N SER A 90 -5.60 -5.02 -4.80
CA SER A 90 -4.24 -4.54 -4.52
C SER A 90 -3.95 -4.67 -3.03
N TRP A 91 -2.85 -5.31 -2.67
CA TRP A 91 -2.50 -5.66 -1.29
C TRP A 91 -2.47 -4.45 -0.34
N CYS A 92 -2.17 -3.25 -0.83
CA CYS A 92 -2.09 -2.02 -0.03
C CYS A 92 -3.22 -1.01 -0.26
N ALA A 93 -3.99 -1.16 -1.35
CA ALA A 93 -4.95 -0.14 -1.79
C ALA A 93 -6.31 -0.68 -2.24
N GLY A 94 -6.46 -2.00 -2.37
CA GLY A 94 -7.72 -2.63 -2.78
C GLY A 94 -8.69 -2.82 -1.61
N GLY A 95 -9.97 -2.54 -1.85
CA GLY A 95 -11.03 -2.68 -0.85
C GLY A 95 -12.21 -3.56 -1.27
N ASP A 96 -12.04 -4.42 -2.29
CA ASP A 96 -13.06 -5.40 -2.67
C ASP A 96 -13.35 -6.35 -1.50
N ASN A 97 -14.64 -6.65 -1.29
CA ASN A 97 -15.14 -7.55 -0.25
C ASN A 97 -14.53 -7.26 1.14
N THR A 98 -14.10 -8.30 1.87
CA THR A 98 -13.52 -8.19 3.23
C THR A 98 -12.16 -8.89 3.30
N TRP A 99 -11.49 -8.80 4.45
CA TRP A 99 -10.21 -9.50 4.67
C TRP A 99 -10.36 -11.02 4.60
N ARG A 100 -11.59 -11.55 4.68
CA ARG A 100 -11.90 -12.97 4.60
C ARG A 100 -11.74 -13.52 3.19
N GLU A 101 -12.03 -12.70 2.18
CA GLU A 101 -11.86 -13.05 0.76
C GLU A 101 -10.53 -12.51 0.22
N PHE A 102 -10.20 -11.26 0.56
CA PHE A 102 -9.02 -10.57 0.07
C PHE A 102 -8.29 -9.87 1.21
N LEU A 103 -7.18 -10.45 1.65
CA LEU A 103 -6.31 -9.85 2.65
C LEU A 103 -5.54 -8.67 2.04
N THR A 104 -6.11 -7.48 2.21
CA THR A 104 -5.51 -6.21 1.83
C THR A 104 -5.44 -5.30 3.05
N LEU A 105 -4.51 -4.34 3.03
CA LEU A 105 -4.40 -3.34 4.09
C LEU A 105 -5.72 -2.56 4.30
N PRO A 106 -6.44 -2.09 3.26
CA PRO A 106 -7.73 -1.45 3.45
C PRO A 106 -8.79 -2.37 4.07
N ASN A 107 -8.81 -3.66 3.70
CA ASN A 107 -9.76 -4.61 4.28
C ASN A 107 -9.48 -4.90 5.76
N ILE A 108 -8.21 -4.86 6.19
CA ILE A 108 -7.83 -4.91 7.61
C ILE A 108 -8.27 -3.62 8.32
N LEU A 109 -7.99 -2.46 7.73
CA LEU A 109 -8.34 -1.16 8.32
C LEU A 109 -9.85 -0.94 8.45
N LYS A 110 -10.66 -1.51 7.54
CA LYS A 110 -12.14 -1.47 7.63
C LYS A 110 -12.70 -2.13 8.90
N GLU A 111 -11.99 -3.09 9.50
CA GLU A 111 -12.39 -3.66 10.80
C GLU A 111 -12.27 -2.62 11.94
N TYR A 112 -11.34 -1.67 11.81
CA TYR A 112 -11.14 -0.58 12.77
C TYR A 112 -11.92 0.71 12.42
N ASN A 113 -12.09 0.99 11.13
CA ASN A 113 -12.85 2.13 10.60
C ASN A 113 -13.70 1.69 9.39
N PRO A 114 -14.97 1.33 9.59
CA PRO A 114 -15.87 0.94 8.49
C PRO A 114 -16.09 2.04 7.44
N ASN A 115 -15.82 3.31 7.78
CA ASN A 115 -15.96 4.46 6.90
C ASN A 115 -14.67 4.82 6.15
N LEU A 116 -13.68 3.91 6.11
CA LEU A 116 -12.43 4.12 5.39
C LEU A 116 -12.70 4.50 3.92
N ARG A 117 -11.93 5.43 3.37
CA ARG A 117 -12.07 5.91 1.98
C ARG A 117 -10.76 5.78 1.22
N GLY A 118 -10.84 6.04 -0.08
CA GLY A 118 -9.68 6.14 -0.98
C GLY A 118 -9.19 4.82 -1.57
N TYR A 119 -9.62 3.68 -1.05
CA TYR A 119 -9.31 2.37 -1.62
C TYR A 119 -9.95 2.18 -3.00
N SER A 120 -9.28 1.41 -3.85
CA SER A 120 -9.79 1.02 -5.18
C SER A 120 -10.70 -0.19 -5.11
N THR A 121 -11.56 -0.36 -6.13
CA THR A 121 -12.45 -1.52 -6.28
C THR A 121 -12.42 -2.07 -7.70
N GLY A 122 -12.68 -3.37 -7.87
CA GLY A 122 -12.72 -4.06 -9.16
C GLY A 122 -11.45 -3.92 -10.01
N THR A 123 -11.60 -4.17 -11.31
CA THR A 123 -10.54 -3.99 -12.31
C THR A 123 -10.62 -2.60 -12.92
N GLY A 124 -9.48 -1.96 -13.18
CA GLY A 124 -9.46 -0.69 -13.90
C GLY A 124 -8.09 -0.02 -13.92
N GLU A 125 -7.87 0.81 -14.94
CA GLU A 125 -6.66 1.61 -15.08
C GLU A 125 -6.59 2.76 -14.07
N TRP A 126 -5.43 3.41 -13.95
CA TRP A 126 -5.17 4.51 -13.00
C TRP A 126 -6.06 5.76 -13.16
N LEU A 127 -6.69 5.94 -14.33
CA LEU A 127 -7.67 7.01 -14.59
C LEU A 127 -9.11 6.59 -14.30
N ALA A 128 -9.38 5.29 -14.15
CA ALA A 128 -10.71 4.80 -13.93
C ALA A 128 -11.26 5.30 -12.58
N LYS A 129 -12.57 5.60 -12.50
CA LYS A 129 -13.21 6.14 -11.29
C LYS A 129 -13.02 5.23 -10.07
N ASN A 130 -13.02 3.92 -10.30
CA ASN A 130 -12.81 2.89 -9.29
C ASN A 130 -11.34 2.74 -8.84
N SER A 131 -10.38 3.41 -9.48
CA SER A 131 -9.00 3.48 -8.98
C SER A 131 -8.87 4.33 -7.71
N ARG A 132 -9.83 5.23 -7.45
CA ARG A 132 -9.88 6.13 -6.27
C ARG A 132 -8.51 6.77 -6.01
N LEU A 133 -7.82 6.49 -4.89
CA LEU A 133 -6.52 7.09 -4.57
C LEU A 133 -5.33 6.13 -4.80
N ASN A 134 -5.55 5.01 -5.49
CA ASN A 134 -4.49 4.21 -6.07
C ASN A 134 -4.10 4.82 -7.43
N VAL A 135 -3.04 5.61 -7.47
CA VAL A 135 -2.54 6.27 -8.68
C VAL A 135 -1.30 5.61 -9.27
N ALA A 136 -0.96 4.41 -8.78
CA ALA A 136 0.14 3.62 -9.30
C ALA A 136 -0.01 3.38 -10.81
N PHE A 137 1.10 3.33 -11.53
CA PHE A 137 1.10 3.15 -12.98
C PHE A 137 2.04 2.01 -13.37
N PRO A 138 1.58 0.94 -14.06
CA PRO A 138 2.34 -0.31 -14.17
C PRO A 138 3.80 -0.21 -14.62
N VAL A 139 4.09 0.69 -15.57
CA VAL A 139 5.42 0.86 -16.16
C VAL A 139 6.26 1.95 -15.48
N ALA A 140 5.77 2.51 -14.37
CA ALA A 140 6.44 3.60 -13.67
C ALA A 140 7.76 3.16 -13.03
N SER A 141 8.75 4.04 -13.08
CA SER A 141 10.01 3.94 -12.33
C SER A 141 10.06 4.98 -11.22
N ASP A 142 11.11 4.99 -10.40
CA ASP A 142 11.35 6.03 -9.39
C ASP A 142 11.30 7.48 -9.93
N GLN A 143 11.54 7.68 -11.24
CA GLN A 143 11.44 8.99 -11.88
C GLN A 143 10.02 9.54 -11.86
N ASP A 144 9.02 8.66 -11.87
CA ASP A 144 7.61 9.00 -11.86
C ASP A 144 7.07 9.28 -10.46
N ALA A 145 7.83 8.95 -9.39
CA ALA A 145 7.37 9.06 -8.01
C ALA A 145 6.87 10.48 -7.67
N TYR A 146 7.63 11.51 -8.05
CA TYR A 146 7.24 12.90 -7.82
C TYR A 146 5.98 13.29 -8.61
N LYS A 147 5.87 12.83 -9.87
CA LYS A 147 4.68 13.08 -10.71
C LYS A 147 3.44 12.41 -10.10
N GLN A 148 3.54 11.15 -9.67
CA GLN A 148 2.45 10.46 -8.99
C GLN A 148 2.06 11.15 -7.68
N ALA A 149 3.03 11.66 -6.92
CA ALA A 149 2.74 12.44 -5.71
C ALA A 149 1.90 13.70 -6.01
N LYS A 150 2.25 14.46 -7.07
CA LYS A 150 1.46 15.60 -7.53
C LYS A 150 0.03 15.22 -7.91
N ILE A 151 -0.13 14.13 -8.67
CA ILE A 151 -1.44 13.62 -9.08
C ILE A 151 -2.27 13.21 -7.86
N LEU A 152 -1.67 12.49 -6.92
CA LEU A 152 -2.36 12.04 -5.72
C LEU A 152 -2.81 13.21 -4.85
N VAL A 153 -1.95 14.21 -4.62
CA VAL A 153 -2.31 15.42 -3.87
C VAL A 153 -3.46 16.17 -4.55
N ALA A 154 -3.40 16.33 -5.88
CA ALA A 154 -4.48 16.96 -6.63
C ALA A 154 -5.80 16.20 -6.47
N ARG A 155 -5.77 14.87 -6.59
CA ARG A 155 -6.95 14.01 -6.45
C ARG A 155 -7.52 14.04 -5.02
N ILE A 156 -6.67 14.07 -3.99
CA ILE A 156 -7.09 14.24 -2.59
C ILE A 156 -7.77 15.61 -2.40
N ARG A 157 -7.18 16.69 -2.90
CA ARG A 157 -7.74 18.05 -2.77
C ARG A 157 -9.04 18.25 -3.53
N SER A 158 -9.24 17.55 -4.64
CA SER A 158 -10.47 17.61 -5.43
C SER A 158 -11.55 16.65 -4.93
N SER A 159 -11.25 15.78 -3.96
CA SER A 159 -12.22 14.81 -3.47
C SER A 159 -13.20 15.49 -2.51
N PRO A 160 -14.50 15.52 -2.82
CA PRO A 160 -15.49 16.22 -1.99
C PRO A 160 -15.71 15.54 -0.64
N ASP A 161 -15.34 14.26 -0.53
CA ASP A 161 -15.46 13.47 0.68
C ASP A 161 -14.22 13.58 1.59
N ILE A 162 -13.12 14.24 1.23
CA ILE A 162 -11.90 14.26 2.06
C ILE A 162 -11.66 15.64 2.67
N ASP A 163 -11.63 15.73 4.00
CA ASP A 163 -11.13 16.92 4.69
C ASP A 163 -9.61 16.84 4.78
N VAL A 164 -8.93 17.50 3.83
CA VAL A 164 -7.47 17.48 3.74
C VAL A 164 -6.78 17.92 5.03
N SER A 165 -7.40 18.80 5.82
CA SER A 165 -6.82 19.37 7.03
C SER A 165 -7.04 18.50 8.28
N ARG A 166 -8.15 17.77 8.33
CA ARG A 166 -8.57 16.99 9.51
C ARG A 166 -8.33 15.49 9.37
N ASP A 167 -8.54 14.94 8.19
CA ASP A 167 -8.50 13.51 7.96
C ASP A 167 -7.05 12.99 7.98
N TRP A 168 -6.82 11.89 8.69
CA TRP A 168 -5.54 11.19 8.61
C TRP A 168 -5.48 10.34 7.35
N LYS A 169 -4.40 10.53 6.59
CA LYS A 169 -4.11 9.80 5.35
C LYS A 169 -2.98 8.82 5.59
N MET A 170 -3.18 7.57 5.19
CA MET A 170 -2.11 6.59 5.06
C MET A 170 -1.76 6.44 3.57
N ILE A 171 -0.55 6.86 3.20
CA ILE A 171 -0.05 6.75 1.82
C ILE A 171 0.97 5.62 1.77
N THR A 172 0.71 4.59 0.97
CA THR A 172 1.71 3.56 0.67
C THR A 172 2.53 3.98 -0.54
N VAL A 173 3.85 3.95 -0.41
CA VAL A 173 4.81 4.22 -1.49
C VAL A 173 5.57 2.93 -1.75
N PHE A 174 5.34 2.32 -2.91
CA PHE A 174 6.12 1.17 -3.34
C PHE A 174 6.38 1.27 -4.84
N ILE A 175 7.59 1.71 -5.18
CA ILE A 175 8.03 1.94 -6.56
C ILE A 175 9.48 1.54 -6.70
N GLY A 176 9.83 0.98 -7.84
CA GLY A 176 11.21 0.70 -8.23
C GLY A 176 11.45 -0.75 -8.65
N ALA A 177 10.38 -1.54 -8.86
CA ALA A 177 10.53 -2.81 -9.55
C ALA A 177 11.08 -2.59 -10.97
N ASN A 178 10.55 -1.58 -11.68
CA ASN A 178 11.02 -1.23 -13.02
C ASN A 178 12.44 -0.63 -13.03
N ASP A 179 12.87 0.01 -11.93
CA ASP A 179 14.24 0.49 -11.78
C ASP A 179 15.24 -0.67 -11.90
N LEU A 180 14.94 -1.77 -11.21
CA LEU A 180 15.78 -2.97 -11.20
C LEU A 180 15.60 -3.86 -12.42
N CYS A 181 14.38 -3.95 -12.96
CA CYS A 181 14.07 -4.84 -14.06
C CYS A 181 14.53 -4.31 -15.42
N SER A 182 14.60 -2.99 -15.61
CA SER A 182 14.93 -2.41 -16.91
C SER A 182 15.76 -1.13 -16.83
N ALA A 183 15.40 -0.18 -15.97
CA ALA A 183 15.96 1.17 -16.06
C ALA A 183 17.45 1.25 -15.65
N SER A 184 17.87 0.43 -14.69
CA SER A 184 19.28 0.30 -14.31
C SER A 184 20.15 -0.25 -15.45
N CYS A 185 19.60 -1.05 -16.36
CA CYS A 185 20.32 -1.54 -17.54
C CYS A 185 20.54 -0.42 -18.57
N LEU A 186 19.63 0.55 -18.64
CA LEU A 186 19.73 1.70 -19.53
C LEU A 186 20.68 2.78 -18.97
N SER A 187 20.60 3.05 -17.66
CA SER A 187 21.48 4.02 -17.01
C SER A 187 21.73 3.65 -15.54
N PRO A 188 22.82 2.91 -15.26
CA PRO A 188 23.17 2.48 -13.89
C PRO A 188 23.38 3.66 -12.93
N VAL A 189 23.83 4.81 -13.44
CA VAL A 189 24.05 6.03 -12.63
C VAL A 189 22.70 6.67 -12.27
N SER A 190 21.82 6.83 -13.26
CA SER A 190 20.53 7.50 -13.08
C SER A 190 19.54 6.69 -12.23
N TRP A 191 19.70 5.36 -12.20
CA TRP A 191 18.95 4.44 -11.34
C TRP A 191 19.83 3.76 -10.28
N SER A 192 20.91 4.43 -9.87
CA SER A 192 21.69 4.01 -8.71
C SER A 192 20.86 4.09 -7.42
N PRO A 193 21.20 3.32 -6.37
CA PRO A 193 20.50 3.41 -5.08
C PRO A 193 20.42 4.83 -4.51
N THR A 194 21.48 5.63 -4.70
CA THR A 194 21.50 7.03 -4.27
C THR A 194 20.56 7.90 -5.11
N ALA A 195 20.49 7.69 -6.43
CA ALA A 195 19.55 8.40 -7.28
C ALA A 195 18.09 8.05 -6.93
N HIS A 196 17.80 6.77 -6.68
CA HIS A 196 16.50 6.30 -6.21
C HIS A 196 16.08 6.98 -4.91
N ALA A 197 16.96 7.00 -3.90
CA ALA A 197 16.71 7.69 -2.63
C ALA A 197 16.40 9.18 -2.82
N ARG A 198 17.15 9.89 -3.68
CA ARG A 198 16.91 11.31 -3.96
C ARG A 198 15.57 11.57 -4.65
N LYS A 199 15.17 10.72 -5.61
CA LYS A 199 13.88 10.88 -6.31
C LYS A 199 12.70 10.59 -5.39
N LEU A 200 12.81 9.56 -4.55
CA LEU A 200 11.81 9.29 -3.51
C LEU A 200 11.71 10.42 -2.50
N ALA A 201 12.84 10.97 -2.04
CA ALA A 201 12.84 12.12 -1.14
C ALA A 201 12.01 13.27 -1.69
N ARG A 202 12.13 13.61 -2.98
CA ARG A 202 11.31 14.65 -3.62
C ARG A 202 9.80 14.37 -3.55
N ALA A 203 9.39 13.12 -3.74
CA ALA A 203 7.98 12.73 -3.62
C ALA A 203 7.48 12.85 -2.16
N LEU A 204 8.31 12.42 -1.21
CA LEU A 204 8.01 12.49 0.23
C LEU A 204 7.95 13.93 0.74
N ASP A 205 8.91 14.77 0.35
CA ASP A 205 8.93 16.21 0.68
C ASP A 205 7.67 16.90 0.16
N TYR A 206 7.24 16.55 -1.06
CA TYR A 206 6.01 17.08 -1.64
C TYR A 206 4.77 16.69 -0.82
N PHE A 207 4.67 15.43 -0.38
CA PHE A 207 3.59 15.02 0.53
C PHE A 207 3.64 15.77 1.85
N HIS A 208 4.83 15.92 2.43
CA HIS A 208 5.02 16.62 3.69
C HIS A 208 4.55 18.08 3.61
N GLU A 209 4.88 18.78 2.52
CA GLU A 209 4.48 20.16 2.30
C GLU A 209 2.98 20.32 2.02
N HIS A 210 2.35 19.36 1.33
CA HIS A 210 1.01 19.55 0.76
C HIS A 210 -0.11 18.82 1.50
N LEU A 211 0.20 17.82 2.34
CA LEU A 211 -0.77 16.97 3.02
C LEU A 211 -0.47 16.88 4.53
N PRO A 212 -1.11 17.72 5.37
CA PRO A 212 -1.00 17.56 6.82
C PRO A 212 -1.61 16.23 7.28
N ARG A 213 -1.29 15.74 8.48
CA ARG A 213 -1.85 14.49 9.04
C ARG A 213 -1.71 13.30 8.09
N THR A 214 -0.48 13.06 7.67
CA THR A 214 -0.16 11.97 6.74
C THR A 214 0.86 11.05 7.39
N ILE A 215 0.57 9.75 7.40
CA ILE A 215 1.54 8.69 7.66
C ILE A 215 1.92 8.07 6.32
N VAL A 216 3.22 7.96 6.05
CA VAL A 216 3.73 7.32 4.83
C VAL A 216 4.25 5.93 5.18
N ASN A 217 3.67 4.92 4.55
CA ASN A 217 4.15 3.54 4.57
C ASN A 217 5.10 3.35 3.38
N LEU A 218 6.39 3.60 3.60
CA LEU A 218 7.43 3.48 2.57
C LEU A 218 7.95 2.04 2.52
N ILE A 219 7.72 1.37 1.39
CA ILE A 219 8.12 -0.03 1.19
C ILE A 219 9.49 -0.07 0.49
N PRO A 220 10.47 -0.79 1.05
CA PRO A 220 11.75 -1.00 0.39
C PRO A 220 11.59 -1.66 -0.97
N VAL A 221 12.42 -1.25 -1.92
CA VAL A 221 12.49 -1.88 -3.24
C VAL A 221 12.81 -3.37 -3.13
N LEU A 222 12.38 -4.16 -4.12
CA LEU A 222 12.66 -5.60 -4.19
C LEU A 222 14.17 -5.86 -4.08
N GLY A 223 14.57 -6.75 -3.17
CA GLY A 223 15.97 -7.09 -2.99
C GLY A 223 16.14 -8.41 -2.25
N LYS A 224 17.35 -8.98 -2.32
CA LYS A 224 17.68 -10.12 -1.45
C LYS A 224 17.63 -9.62 -0.01
N LEU A 225 16.71 -10.15 0.80
CA LEU A 225 16.81 -10.06 2.25
C LEU A 225 18.19 -10.62 2.61
N LYS A 226 19.12 -9.77 3.06
CA LYS A 226 20.39 -10.25 3.58
C LYS A 226 20.05 -11.17 4.74
N LYS A 227 20.24 -12.49 4.55
CA LYS A 227 20.30 -13.40 5.68
C LYS A 227 21.49 -12.93 6.50
N HIS A 228 21.22 -12.31 7.65
CA HIS A 228 22.25 -12.13 8.66
C HIS A 228 22.64 -13.53 9.14
N THR A 229 23.66 -14.12 8.51
CA THR A 229 24.40 -15.27 9.03
C THR A 229 25.11 -14.85 10.31
#